data_AF-A0A8C0U0E0-F1
#
_entry.id   AF-A0A8C0U0E0-F1
#
_cell.length_a   1.000
_cell.length_b   1.000
_cell.length_c   1.000
_cell.angle_alpha   90.00
_cell.angle_beta   90.00
_cell.angle_gamma   90.00
#
_symmetry.space_group_name_H-M   'P 1'
#
loop_
_entity.id
_entity.type
_entity.pdbx_description
1 polymer ?
#
loop_
_entity_poly.entity_id
_entity_poly.type
_entity_poly.pdbx_seq_one_letter_code
_entity_poly.pdbx_strand_id
1 'polypeptide(L)'
;GKNVTLPAVFKAPIRPDVVNFVHTNLRKNNRQPYAVSELAGHQTSAESWGTGRAVARIPRVRGGGTHRSGQGAFGNMCRGGRMFAPTKTWRRWHRRVNIMQKRYAICSALAASALPALVMSKGHRIEEIPELPLVVEDKVEGYKKTKEAVLLLKKLKAWNDIKKVYASQRMRAGKGKMRNRRRIQRRGPCIIYNEDNGIIRAFRNIPGITLLNVNKLNLLRLAPGGHVGRFCIWTESAFRKLDDLYGTWRKAATLKSDYNLPMHKMTNTDIGRIMRSQEIQKALRAPKKKIQRRVLKKNPLKNLRIMIKLNPYAKTMRRNTILRHARNVSGAATGRAGAHPSHLVLIDHLSVCSSTNSRRRRKPRHRTRWQAKPRTKRQARPRTRRQARPGLHPRQSPLPRRPKQPRQPSPRRRPRLRHNRGRAARGGLCPRSVPNKRCWMTEGRVGCACVSRRSGRAGGRVGRFPPGRPGLLRPEVAARWRLPRAVLAA
;
A
#
# COMPACT_ATOMS: atom_id res chain seq x y z
N GLY A 1 -18.91 36.67 -21.77
CA GLY A 1 -18.63 36.83 -20.32
C GLY A 1 -17.38 37.67 -20.15
N LYS A 2 -17.06 38.13 -18.94
CA LYS A 2 -15.78 38.81 -18.68
C LYS A 2 -14.65 37.76 -18.59
N ASN A 3 -13.50 38.06 -19.18
CA ASN A 3 -12.30 37.21 -19.10
C ASN A 3 -11.35 37.77 -18.04
N VAL A 4 -10.71 36.89 -17.24
CA VAL A 4 -9.73 37.28 -16.21
C VAL A 4 -8.48 36.41 -16.37
N THR A 5 -7.31 37.04 -16.33
CA THR A 5 -6.01 36.35 -16.44
C THR A 5 -5.78 35.39 -15.27
N LEU A 6 -5.42 34.13 -15.55
CA LEU A 6 -5.13 33.11 -14.54
C LEU A 6 -3.97 33.52 -13.61
N PRO A 7 -4.21 33.76 -12.30
CA PRO A 7 -3.17 34.21 -11.37
C PRO A 7 -2.01 33.24 -11.24
N ALA A 8 -0.79 33.77 -11.07
CA ALA A 8 0.44 32.97 -11.10
C ALA A 8 0.49 31.86 -10.03
N VAL A 9 -0.22 32.03 -8.91
CA VAL A 9 -0.34 31.02 -7.84
C VAL A 9 -0.92 29.67 -8.33
N PHE A 10 -1.69 29.64 -9.41
CA PHE A 10 -2.20 28.38 -10.00
C PHE A 10 -1.15 27.62 -10.82
N LYS A 11 -0.09 28.30 -11.27
CA LYS A 11 1.04 27.68 -11.97
C LYS A 11 2.13 27.16 -11.00
N ALA A 12 2.01 27.47 -9.71
CA ALA A 12 3.01 27.16 -8.69
C ALA A 12 3.30 25.63 -8.50
N PRO A 13 4.53 25.25 -8.12
CA PRO A 13 4.93 23.84 -8.01
C PRO A 13 4.12 23.04 -6.97
N ILE A 14 3.49 21.95 -7.41
CA ILE A 14 2.65 21.08 -6.58
C ILE A 14 3.51 20.08 -5.80
N ARG A 15 3.61 20.25 -4.48
CA ARG A 15 4.36 19.35 -3.57
C ARG A 15 3.43 18.62 -2.58
N PRO A 16 2.94 17.41 -2.89
CA PRO A 16 2.03 16.68 -2.01
C PRO A 16 2.70 16.21 -0.71
N ASP A 17 4.02 16.04 -0.71
CA ASP A 17 4.84 15.76 0.47
C ASP A 17 4.79 16.91 1.48
N VAL A 18 5.02 18.15 1.01
CA VAL A 18 4.94 19.37 1.83
C VAL A 18 3.50 19.60 2.31
N VAL A 19 2.51 19.47 1.43
CA VAL A 19 1.09 19.60 1.79
C VAL A 19 0.70 18.60 2.89
N ASN A 20 1.09 17.33 2.78
CA ASN A 20 0.79 16.31 3.78
C ASN A 20 1.52 16.56 5.12
N PHE A 21 2.80 16.96 5.08
CA PHE A 21 3.57 17.31 6.28
C PHE A 21 2.93 18.48 7.04
N VAL A 22 2.63 19.57 6.34
CA VAL A 22 2.01 20.77 6.92
C VAL A 22 0.58 20.46 7.41
N HIS A 23 -0.24 19.77 6.62
CA HIS A 23 -1.58 19.35 7.03
C HIS A 23 -1.54 18.47 8.29
N THR A 24 -0.65 17.48 8.33
CA THR A 24 -0.51 16.56 9.47
C THR A 24 -0.06 17.27 10.74
N ASN A 25 0.73 18.33 10.64
CA ASN A 25 1.14 19.13 11.80
C ASN A 25 0.07 20.15 12.23
N LEU A 26 -0.54 20.90 11.30
CA LEU A 26 -1.62 21.84 11.61
C LEU A 26 -2.85 21.12 12.22
N ARG A 27 -3.19 19.92 11.73
CA ARG A 27 -4.30 19.09 12.27
C ARG A 27 -4.01 18.48 13.66
N LYS A 28 -2.86 18.76 14.28
CA LYS A 28 -2.61 18.46 15.70
C LYS A 28 -3.01 19.61 16.61
N ASN A 29 -3.12 20.84 16.08
CA ASN A 29 -3.24 22.06 16.86
C ASN A 29 -4.68 22.37 17.30
N ASN A 30 -5.69 21.73 16.69
CA ASN A 30 -7.10 21.84 17.07
C ASN A 30 -7.59 20.67 17.94
N ARG A 31 -6.66 19.95 18.58
CA ARG A 31 -6.96 18.78 19.43
C ARG A 31 -6.85 19.19 20.89
N GLN A 32 -7.98 19.18 21.58
CA GLN A 32 -8.04 19.36 23.04
C GLN A 32 -7.15 18.33 23.76
N PRO A 33 -6.46 18.72 24.84
CA PRO A 33 -5.79 17.79 25.75
C PRO A 33 -6.77 16.76 26.33
N TYR A 34 -6.22 15.65 26.81
CA TYR A 34 -6.92 14.72 27.69
C TYR A 34 -5.91 14.09 28.65
N ALA A 35 -6.34 13.85 29.88
CA ALA A 35 -5.55 13.28 30.95
C ALA A 35 -6.37 12.24 31.74
N VAL A 36 -5.69 11.53 32.64
CA VAL A 36 -6.32 10.75 33.72
C VAL A 36 -6.05 11.51 35.02
N SER A 37 -6.96 11.43 36.00
CA SER A 37 -6.75 12.07 37.31
C SER A 37 -5.46 11.59 37.97
N GLU A 38 -4.73 12.51 38.59
CA GLU A 38 -3.48 12.28 39.32
C GLU A 38 -3.67 11.20 40.41
N LEU A 39 -4.79 11.27 41.12
CA LEU A 39 -5.12 10.43 42.27
C LEU A 39 -5.75 9.08 41.87
N ALA A 40 -5.97 8.82 40.58
CA ALA A 40 -6.67 7.61 40.11
C ALA A 40 -5.87 6.33 40.42
N GLY A 41 -6.40 5.50 41.32
CA GLY A 41 -5.72 4.30 41.83
C GLY A 41 -4.64 4.60 42.89
N HIS A 42 -4.61 5.83 43.41
CA HIS A 42 -3.75 6.29 44.52
C HIS A 42 -4.53 6.67 45.79
N GLN A 43 -5.85 6.78 45.73
CA GLN A 43 -6.72 7.13 46.87
C GLN A 43 -6.79 6.08 48.00
N THR A 44 -6.22 4.88 47.80
CA THR A 44 -6.30 3.78 48.76
C THR A 44 -4.98 3.64 49.53
N SER A 45 -5.03 3.71 50.85
CA SER A 45 -3.90 3.32 51.72
C SER A 45 -3.65 1.80 51.61
N ALA A 46 -2.43 1.43 51.25
CA ALA A 46 -2.05 0.05 50.99
C ALA A 46 -0.54 -0.16 51.11
N GLU A 47 -0.13 -1.24 51.76
CA GLU A 47 1.27 -1.58 52.01
C GLU A 47 1.57 -3.01 51.58
N SER A 48 2.81 -3.29 51.21
CA SER A 48 3.21 -4.67 50.88
C SER A 48 3.40 -5.46 52.16
N TRP A 49 2.76 -6.62 52.28
CA TRP A 49 2.89 -7.51 53.45
C TRP A 49 4.24 -8.25 53.53
N GLY A 50 5.20 -7.92 52.65
CA GLY A 50 6.51 -8.54 52.63
C GLY A 50 6.50 -9.99 52.12
N THR A 51 7.31 -10.82 52.74
CA THR A 51 7.44 -12.27 52.51
C THR A 51 6.68 -13.09 53.58
N GLY A 52 6.76 -14.42 53.53
CA GLY A 52 6.24 -15.31 54.59
C GLY A 52 4.74 -15.57 54.60
N ARG A 53 3.91 -14.79 53.89
CA ARG A 53 2.43 -14.90 53.92
C ARG A 53 1.80 -15.63 52.71
N ALA A 54 2.54 -16.50 52.03
CA ALA A 54 2.12 -17.25 50.83
C ALA A 54 1.52 -16.40 49.66
N VAL A 55 1.70 -15.08 49.66
CA VAL A 55 1.11 -14.16 48.66
C VAL A 55 2.16 -13.31 47.95
N ALA A 56 1.85 -12.89 46.72
CA ALA A 56 2.69 -11.96 45.96
C ALA A 56 2.86 -10.61 46.69
N ARG A 57 4.10 -10.08 46.68
CA ARG A 57 4.60 -8.87 47.38
C ARG A 57 4.03 -7.53 46.85
N ILE A 58 2.83 -7.52 46.30
CA ILE A 58 2.11 -6.34 45.82
C ILE A 58 1.48 -5.61 47.03
N PRO A 59 1.45 -4.27 47.08
CA PRO A 59 0.74 -3.53 48.12
C PRO A 59 -0.74 -3.92 48.23
N ARG A 60 -1.23 -4.13 49.45
CA ARG A 60 -2.59 -4.58 49.76
C ARG A 60 -3.31 -3.63 50.69
N VAL A 61 -4.62 -3.50 50.49
CA VAL A 61 -5.49 -2.63 51.32
C VAL A 61 -5.51 -3.15 52.75
N ARG A 62 -5.28 -2.26 53.72
CA ARG A 62 -5.31 -2.55 55.17
C ARG A 62 -6.76 -2.67 55.68
N GLY A 63 -6.95 -3.27 56.86
CA GLY A 63 -8.26 -3.48 57.50
C GLY A 63 -8.88 -4.85 57.24
N GLY A 64 -10.09 -5.05 57.77
CA GLY A 64 -10.91 -6.28 57.64
C GLY A 64 -12.32 -5.96 57.11
N GLY A 65 -13.31 -6.80 57.40
CA GLY A 65 -14.75 -6.51 57.27
C GLY A 65 -15.34 -6.24 55.88
N THR A 66 -14.53 -6.11 54.82
CA THR A 66 -15.01 -5.80 53.46
C THR A 66 -14.34 -6.68 52.41
N HIS A 67 -15.03 -6.92 51.28
CA HIS A 67 -14.45 -7.62 50.14
C HIS A 67 -13.22 -6.91 49.52
N ARG A 68 -12.96 -5.63 49.83
CA ARG A 68 -11.83 -4.86 49.30
C ARG A 68 -10.55 -5.03 50.13
N SER A 69 -10.69 -5.35 51.41
CA SER A 69 -9.59 -5.58 52.35
C SER A 69 -8.68 -6.73 51.86
N GLY A 70 -7.36 -6.61 52.05
CA GLY A 70 -6.38 -7.60 51.58
C GLY A 70 -6.18 -7.72 50.05
N GLN A 71 -7.00 -7.06 49.22
CA GLN A 71 -6.81 -7.01 47.77
C GLN A 71 -5.61 -6.13 47.37
N GLY A 72 -5.04 -6.39 46.19
CA GLY A 72 -3.97 -5.58 45.62
C GLY A 72 -4.39 -4.14 45.26
N ALA A 73 -3.44 -3.20 45.38
CA ALA A 73 -3.58 -1.78 45.10
C ALA A 73 -2.31 -1.21 44.42
N PHE A 74 -2.37 0.05 43.98
CA PHE A 74 -1.35 0.83 43.25
C PHE A 74 -0.80 0.26 41.92
N GLY A 75 -0.63 -1.06 41.78
CA GLY A 75 0.01 -1.68 40.62
C GLY A 75 -0.82 -1.60 39.34
N ASN A 76 -0.15 -1.46 38.19
CA ASN A 76 -0.80 -1.40 36.88
C ASN A 76 -1.35 -2.75 36.37
N MET A 77 -1.03 -3.84 37.08
CA MET A 77 -1.62 -5.17 36.93
C MET A 77 -2.82 -5.38 37.87
N CYS A 78 -3.08 -4.48 38.82
CA CYS A 78 -4.11 -4.64 39.84
C CYS A 78 -5.44 -4.05 39.39
N ARG A 79 -6.55 -4.76 39.66
CA ARG A 79 -7.90 -4.21 39.51
C ARG A 79 -8.06 -3.00 40.44
N GLY A 80 -8.38 -1.84 39.88
CA GLY A 80 -8.49 -0.57 40.62
C GLY A 80 -7.15 0.14 40.90
N GLY A 81 -6.01 -0.40 40.46
CA GLY A 81 -4.71 0.27 40.53
C GLY A 81 -4.53 1.34 39.44
N ARG A 82 -3.45 2.13 39.55
CA ARG A 82 -3.15 3.19 38.56
C ARG A 82 -2.58 2.59 37.27
N MET A 83 -2.86 3.20 36.13
CA MET A 83 -2.26 2.76 34.86
C MET A 83 -0.76 3.08 34.78
N PHE A 84 0.00 2.26 34.03
CA PHE A 84 1.39 2.59 33.69
C PHE A 84 1.45 3.83 32.79
N ALA A 85 2.38 4.75 33.09
CA ALA A 85 2.56 6.03 32.40
C ALA A 85 1.25 6.81 32.15
N PRO A 86 0.55 7.28 33.22
CA PRO A 86 -0.69 8.04 33.10
C PRO A 86 -0.57 9.23 32.14
N THR A 87 -1.58 9.45 31.30
CA THR A 87 -1.54 10.55 30.33
C THR A 87 -1.63 11.89 31.05
N LYS A 88 -0.53 12.68 31.01
CA LYS A 88 -0.45 14.03 31.57
C LYS A 88 -0.94 15.12 30.62
N THR A 89 -1.45 16.21 31.20
CA THR A 89 -1.96 17.40 30.49
C THR A 89 -0.89 18.07 29.64
N TRP A 90 0.33 18.26 30.16
CA TRP A 90 1.46 18.96 29.53
C TRP A 90 2.15 18.23 28.36
N ARG A 91 1.56 17.12 27.87
CA ARG A 91 2.02 16.45 26.65
C ARG A 91 2.11 17.47 25.50
N ARG A 92 3.16 17.42 24.67
CA ARG A 92 3.33 18.36 23.53
C ARG A 92 2.30 18.12 22.40
N TRP A 93 1.07 18.61 22.59
CA TRP A 93 -0.07 18.46 21.68
C TRP A 93 0.14 19.20 20.35
N HIS A 94 0.47 20.49 20.43
CA HIS A 94 0.62 21.40 19.31
C HIS A 94 1.99 21.27 18.61
N ARG A 95 2.05 21.68 17.34
CA ARG A 95 3.26 21.73 16.53
C ARG A 95 3.30 23.04 15.74
N ARG A 96 4.34 23.84 15.97
CA ARG A 96 4.68 24.99 15.10
C ARG A 96 5.18 24.47 13.75
N VAL A 97 4.92 25.26 12.71
CA VAL A 97 5.32 25.02 11.31
C VAL A 97 5.71 26.37 10.72
N ASN A 98 6.80 26.42 9.94
CA ASN A 98 7.35 27.67 9.42
C ASN A 98 6.35 28.36 8.48
N ILE A 99 6.29 29.69 8.52
CA ILE A 99 5.30 30.48 7.75
C ILE A 99 5.44 30.19 6.25
N MET A 100 6.66 30.18 5.71
CA MET A 100 6.92 29.88 4.31
C MET A 100 6.48 28.46 3.91
N GLN A 101 6.60 27.46 4.80
CA GLN A 101 6.07 26.10 4.53
C GLN A 101 4.53 26.09 4.48
N LYS A 102 3.85 26.88 5.33
CA LYS A 102 2.39 27.06 5.24
C LYS A 102 1.99 27.75 3.93
N ARG A 103 2.66 28.86 3.57
CA ARG A 103 2.43 29.62 2.32
C ARG A 103 2.64 28.69 1.09
N TYR A 104 3.74 27.94 1.03
CA TYR A 104 4.02 26.93 -0.01
C TYR A 104 2.90 25.89 -0.11
N ALA A 105 2.51 25.27 1.01
CA ALA A 105 1.49 24.22 1.02
C ALA A 105 0.11 24.72 0.53
N ILE A 106 -0.22 26.00 0.77
CA ILE A 106 -1.43 26.62 0.21
C ILE A 106 -1.28 26.79 -1.31
N CYS A 107 -0.16 27.32 -1.80
CA CYS A 107 0.09 27.47 -3.25
C CYS A 107 0.00 26.13 -3.99
N SER A 108 0.66 25.07 -3.49
CA SER A 108 0.56 23.72 -4.06
C SER A 108 -0.87 23.14 -4.01
N ALA A 109 -1.71 23.56 -3.06
CA ALA A 109 -3.10 23.12 -2.98
C ALA A 109 -4.02 23.89 -3.94
N LEU A 110 -3.71 25.17 -4.22
CA LEU A 110 -4.40 26.02 -5.20
C LEU A 110 -4.06 25.60 -6.64
N ALA A 111 -2.78 25.49 -6.98
CA ALA A 111 -2.33 24.97 -8.28
C ALA A 111 -2.96 23.59 -8.59
N ALA A 112 -3.01 22.71 -7.59
CA ALA A 112 -3.66 21.41 -7.74
C ALA A 112 -5.20 21.46 -7.85
N SER A 113 -5.88 22.55 -7.52
CA SER A 113 -7.33 22.70 -7.75
C SER A 113 -7.68 23.21 -9.15
N ALA A 114 -6.70 23.69 -9.93
CA ALA A 114 -6.86 24.04 -11.34
C ALA A 114 -6.62 22.86 -12.30
N LEU A 115 -6.10 21.71 -11.83
CA LEU A 115 -5.82 20.54 -12.68
C LEU A 115 -6.97 19.50 -12.61
N PRO A 116 -7.73 19.27 -13.71
CA PRO A 116 -8.91 18.38 -13.69
C PRO A 116 -8.60 16.97 -13.21
N ALA A 117 -7.50 16.37 -13.68
CA ALA A 117 -7.07 15.04 -13.28
C ALA A 117 -6.87 14.90 -11.75
N LEU A 118 -6.33 15.93 -11.09
CA LEU A 118 -6.15 15.91 -9.64
C LEU A 118 -7.50 16.05 -8.90
N VAL A 119 -8.39 16.91 -9.38
CA VAL A 119 -9.74 17.09 -8.80
C VAL A 119 -10.61 15.84 -8.97
N MET A 120 -10.54 15.18 -10.13
CA MET A 120 -11.20 13.89 -10.39
C MET A 120 -10.59 12.77 -9.54
N SER A 121 -9.26 12.73 -9.36
CA SER A 121 -8.60 11.66 -8.58
C SER A 121 -9.03 11.62 -7.10
N LYS A 122 -9.39 12.78 -6.53
CA LYS A 122 -10.00 12.90 -5.19
C LYS A 122 -11.45 12.40 -5.12
N GLY A 123 -12.09 12.26 -6.28
CA GLY A 123 -13.46 11.82 -6.42
C GLY A 123 -14.50 12.93 -6.26
N HIS A 124 -14.21 14.17 -6.66
CA HIS A 124 -15.26 15.13 -6.99
C HIS A 124 -15.92 14.75 -8.32
N ARG A 125 -17.22 15.01 -8.48
CA ARG A 125 -17.92 14.94 -9.78
C ARG A 125 -17.80 16.28 -10.49
N ILE A 126 -16.97 16.31 -11.54
CA ILE A 126 -16.77 17.50 -12.39
C ILE A 126 -17.02 17.23 -13.88
N GLU A 127 -17.56 16.06 -14.22
CA GLU A 127 -17.77 15.55 -15.59
C GLU A 127 -18.60 16.50 -16.50
N GLU A 128 -19.48 17.30 -15.90
CA GLU A 128 -20.41 18.20 -16.61
C GLU A 128 -20.01 19.69 -16.53
N ILE A 129 -18.94 20.03 -15.78
CA ILE A 129 -18.57 21.42 -15.46
C ILE A 129 -17.81 22.05 -16.63
N PRO A 130 -18.14 23.28 -17.07
CA PRO A 130 -17.58 23.86 -18.28
C PRO A 130 -16.08 24.19 -18.19
N GLU A 131 -15.60 24.65 -17.03
CA GLU A 131 -14.22 25.09 -16.84
C GLU A 131 -13.69 24.78 -15.43
N LEU A 132 -12.37 24.63 -15.32
CA LEU A 132 -11.63 24.54 -14.08
C LEU A 132 -10.31 25.33 -14.21
N PRO A 133 -10.02 26.34 -13.37
CA PRO A 133 -10.79 26.78 -12.20
C PRO A 133 -12.12 27.45 -12.57
N LEU A 134 -13.18 27.17 -11.82
CA LEU A 134 -14.51 27.75 -12.07
C LEU A 134 -14.64 29.11 -11.36
N VAL A 135 -14.86 30.18 -12.13
CA VAL A 135 -15.09 31.55 -11.65
C VAL A 135 -16.54 31.96 -11.91
N VAL A 136 -17.13 32.77 -11.02
CA VAL A 136 -18.50 33.29 -11.12
C VAL A 136 -18.57 34.78 -10.77
N GLU A 137 -19.61 35.48 -11.24
CA GLU A 137 -19.83 36.91 -10.94
C GLU A 137 -19.96 37.18 -9.43
N ASP A 138 -19.46 38.35 -8.99
CA ASP A 138 -19.51 38.78 -7.58
C ASP A 138 -20.94 38.96 -7.03
N LYS A 139 -21.97 39.00 -7.89
CA LYS A 139 -23.39 38.95 -7.49
C LYS A 139 -23.71 37.77 -6.57
N VAL A 140 -22.93 36.69 -6.62
CA VAL A 140 -23.06 35.51 -5.75
C VAL A 140 -22.71 35.83 -4.28
N GLU A 141 -21.92 36.87 -3.99
CA GLU A 141 -21.59 37.29 -2.62
C GLU A 141 -22.78 37.92 -1.90
N GLY A 142 -23.69 38.56 -2.64
CA GLY A 142 -24.93 39.17 -2.13
C GLY A 142 -26.14 38.24 -1.99
N TYR A 143 -26.00 36.93 -2.27
CA TYR A 143 -27.10 35.97 -2.14
C TYR A 143 -27.52 35.81 -0.67
N LYS A 144 -28.83 35.90 -0.40
CA LYS A 144 -29.40 35.84 0.96
C LYS A 144 -30.16 34.54 1.24
N LYS A 145 -30.76 33.89 0.22
CA LYS A 145 -31.60 32.68 0.40
C LYS A 145 -30.89 31.42 -0.11
N THR A 146 -31.07 30.32 0.62
CA THR A 146 -30.55 28.99 0.23
C THR A 146 -31.11 28.49 -1.11
N LYS A 147 -32.32 28.91 -1.49
CA LYS A 147 -32.95 28.57 -2.78
C LYS A 147 -32.13 29.12 -3.97
N GLU A 148 -31.64 30.36 -3.89
CA GLU A 148 -30.78 31.01 -4.90
C GLU A 148 -29.46 30.24 -5.06
N ALA A 149 -28.80 29.94 -3.92
CA ALA A 149 -27.56 29.17 -3.88
C ALA A 149 -27.69 27.78 -4.52
N VAL A 150 -28.79 27.06 -4.26
CA VAL A 150 -29.07 25.75 -4.89
C VAL A 150 -29.33 25.89 -6.39
N LEU A 151 -30.04 26.94 -6.83
CA LEU A 151 -30.32 27.21 -8.24
C LEU A 151 -29.03 27.52 -9.02
N LEU A 152 -28.13 28.33 -8.46
CA LEU A 152 -26.80 28.57 -9.03
C LEU A 152 -26.01 27.25 -9.17
N LEU A 153 -25.94 26.44 -8.11
CA LEU A 153 -25.19 25.18 -8.11
C LEU A 153 -25.76 24.14 -9.10
N LYS A 154 -27.05 24.24 -9.46
CA LYS A 154 -27.64 23.50 -10.59
C LYS A 154 -27.21 24.07 -11.94
N LYS A 155 -27.29 25.40 -12.15
CA LYS A 155 -26.86 26.06 -13.40
C LYS A 155 -25.37 25.82 -13.70
N LEU A 156 -24.51 25.85 -12.68
CA LEU A 156 -23.08 25.53 -12.76
C LEU A 156 -22.77 24.03 -12.87
N LYS A 157 -23.80 23.15 -12.92
CA LYS A 157 -23.71 21.67 -13.00
C LYS A 157 -22.98 20.98 -11.82
N ALA A 158 -22.44 21.75 -10.88
CA ALA A 158 -21.80 21.30 -9.63
C ALA A 158 -22.72 20.49 -8.68
N TRP A 159 -24.04 20.58 -8.86
CA TRP A 159 -25.04 19.88 -8.02
C TRP A 159 -24.83 18.36 -7.94
N ASN A 160 -24.22 17.73 -8.94
CA ASN A 160 -23.94 16.30 -8.94
C ASN A 160 -22.87 15.86 -7.91
N ASP A 161 -21.97 16.75 -7.49
CA ASP A 161 -21.06 16.50 -6.36
C ASP A 161 -21.78 16.64 -5.01
N ILE A 162 -22.80 17.50 -4.93
CA ILE A 162 -23.63 17.69 -3.73
C ILE A 162 -24.58 16.50 -3.54
N LYS A 163 -25.23 16.00 -4.61
CA LYS A 163 -25.94 14.69 -4.59
C LYS A 163 -25.04 13.57 -4.04
N LYS A 164 -23.75 13.56 -4.41
CA LYS A 164 -22.74 12.60 -3.93
C LYS A 164 -22.36 12.81 -2.45
N VAL A 165 -22.50 14.02 -1.90
CA VAL A 165 -22.43 14.25 -0.45
C VAL A 165 -23.64 13.65 0.24
N TYR A 166 -24.87 13.97 -0.19
CA TYR A 166 -26.11 13.41 0.39
C TYR A 166 -26.07 11.88 0.43
N ALA A 167 -25.81 11.23 -0.72
CA ALA A 167 -25.69 9.77 -0.82
C ALA A 167 -24.51 9.15 -0.04
N SER A 168 -23.60 9.98 0.52
CA SER A 168 -22.50 9.53 1.37
C SER A 168 -22.76 9.69 2.87
N GLN A 169 -23.88 10.28 3.27
CA GLN A 169 -24.25 10.47 4.67
C GLN A 169 -24.53 9.12 5.32
N ARG A 170 -23.76 8.79 6.36
CA ARG A 170 -23.93 7.52 7.10
C ARG A 170 -23.50 7.63 8.56
N MET A 171 -23.91 6.65 9.35
CA MET A 171 -23.50 6.52 10.75
C MET A 171 -22.00 6.22 10.87
N ARG A 172 -21.35 6.75 11.91
CA ARG A 172 -19.93 6.47 12.20
C ARG A 172 -19.78 5.10 12.86
N ALA A 173 -18.84 4.30 12.36
CA ALA A 173 -18.45 3.04 13.00
C ALA A 173 -17.72 3.26 14.35
N GLY A 174 -17.89 2.31 15.27
CA GLY A 174 -17.21 2.29 16.57
C GLY A 174 -17.70 3.32 17.61
N LYS A 175 -16.97 3.42 18.73
CA LYS A 175 -17.33 4.24 19.92
C LYS A 175 -17.35 5.76 19.67
N GLY A 176 -17.03 6.23 18.46
CA GLY A 176 -17.14 7.66 18.09
C GLY A 176 -18.58 8.20 18.10
N LYS A 177 -19.59 7.33 18.04
CA LYS A 177 -21.01 7.71 18.16
C LYS A 177 -21.30 8.41 19.50
N MET A 178 -20.75 7.89 20.60
CA MET A 178 -20.90 8.39 21.98
C MET A 178 -20.07 9.65 22.28
N ARG A 179 -19.30 10.17 21.31
CA ARG A 179 -18.38 11.30 21.50
C ARG A 179 -18.69 12.43 20.51
N ASN A 180 -19.97 12.80 20.46
CA ASN A 180 -20.58 13.86 19.65
C ASN A 180 -20.19 13.85 18.14
N ARG A 181 -19.95 12.66 17.59
CA ARG A 181 -19.48 12.44 16.22
C ARG A 181 -20.28 11.32 15.51
N ARG A 182 -21.59 11.25 15.78
CA ARG A 182 -22.54 10.19 15.35
C ARG A 182 -22.63 9.97 13.84
N ARG A 183 -22.63 11.04 13.03
CA ARG A 183 -22.74 10.98 11.54
C ARG A 183 -21.39 11.29 10.86
N ILE A 184 -21.24 10.84 9.62
CA ILE A 184 -20.14 11.17 8.68
C ILE A 184 -20.68 11.42 7.27
N GLN A 185 -20.00 12.28 6.50
CA GLN A 185 -20.30 12.59 5.10
C GLN A 185 -19.03 13.00 4.35
N ARG A 186 -19.05 12.99 3.01
CA ARG A 186 -17.99 13.55 2.16
C ARG A 186 -17.91 15.08 2.26
N ARG A 187 -16.82 15.65 1.75
CA ARG A 187 -16.70 17.09 1.46
C ARG A 187 -17.00 17.30 -0.02
N GLY A 188 -17.84 18.28 -0.34
CA GLY A 188 -18.15 18.70 -1.70
C GLY A 188 -17.31 19.92 -2.11
N PRO A 189 -17.82 20.83 -2.97
CA PRO A 189 -17.08 22.02 -3.39
C PRO A 189 -16.64 22.90 -2.23
N CYS A 190 -15.56 23.64 -2.43
CA CYS A 190 -15.24 24.83 -1.65
C CYS A 190 -15.70 26.06 -2.44
N ILE A 191 -16.35 27.02 -1.79
CA ILE A 191 -16.62 28.34 -2.39
C ILE A 191 -15.68 29.33 -1.72
N ILE A 192 -15.01 30.14 -2.54
CA ILE A 192 -14.00 31.10 -2.11
C ILE A 192 -14.45 32.49 -2.57
N TYR A 193 -14.56 33.40 -1.61
CA TYR A 193 -15.18 34.72 -1.75
C TYR A 193 -14.27 35.81 -1.15
N ASN A 194 -14.52 37.06 -1.53
CA ASN A 194 -13.82 38.23 -1.01
C ASN A 194 -14.55 38.82 0.22
N GLU A 195 -15.85 39.09 0.11
CA GLU A 195 -16.67 39.73 1.15
C GLU A 195 -17.95 38.94 1.47
N ASP A 196 -18.51 39.11 2.68
CA ASP A 196 -19.70 38.36 3.15
C ASP A 196 -20.95 39.24 3.17
N ASN A 197 -21.48 39.53 1.99
CA ASN A 197 -22.71 40.30 1.81
C ASN A 197 -23.99 39.43 1.95
N GLY A 198 -23.87 38.24 2.56
CA GLY A 198 -24.94 37.26 2.75
C GLY A 198 -24.55 35.83 2.41
N ILE A 199 -23.48 35.64 1.61
CA ILE A 199 -23.03 34.33 1.10
C ILE A 199 -22.84 33.27 2.19
N ILE A 200 -22.37 33.63 3.40
CA ILE A 200 -22.28 32.66 4.49
C ILE A 200 -23.66 32.14 4.90
N ARG A 201 -24.67 33.00 4.97
CA ARG A 201 -26.05 32.61 5.34
C ARG A 201 -26.70 31.76 4.25
N ALA A 202 -26.52 32.10 2.98
CA ALA A 202 -27.10 31.38 1.85
C ALA A 202 -26.48 29.97 1.63
N PHE A 203 -25.17 29.80 1.81
CA PHE A 203 -24.50 28.52 1.49
C PHE A 203 -24.24 27.61 2.70
N ARG A 204 -24.26 28.11 3.96
CA ARG A 204 -23.91 27.29 5.15
C ARG A 204 -24.76 26.05 5.36
N ASN A 205 -26.02 26.05 4.91
CA ASN A 205 -26.97 24.96 5.14
C ASN A 205 -26.81 23.79 4.14
N ILE A 206 -26.10 23.99 3.02
CA ILE A 206 -25.97 22.96 1.98
C ILE A 206 -24.86 21.97 2.39
N PRO A 207 -25.17 20.67 2.55
CA PRO A 207 -24.23 19.73 3.15
C PRO A 207 -22.98 19.51 2.30
N GLY A 208 -21.83 19.47 2.99
CA GLY A 208 -20.53 19.19 2.39
C GLY A 208 -19.83 20.38 1.73
N ILE A 209 -20.55 21.46 1.43
CA ILE A 209 -19.95 22.74 1.01
C ILE A 209 -18.98 23.23 2.11
N THR A 210 -18.01 24.05 1.72
CA THR A 210 -17.16 24.76 2.68
C THR A 210 -16.86 26.15 2.15
N LEU A 211 -17.00 27.13 3.02
CA LEU A 211 -16.72 28.53 2.70
C LEU A 211 -15.31 28.90 3.14
N LEU A 212 -14.66 29.78 2.38
CA LEU A 212 -13.34 30.35 2.66
C LEU A 212 -13.32 31.80 2.17
N ASN A 213 -12.89 32.71 3.03
CA ASN A 213 -12.50 34.05 2.59
C ASN A 213 -11.09 33.99 1.95
N VAL A 214 -10.87 34.70 0.85
CA VAL A 214 -9.61 34.69 0.10
C VAL A 214 -8.39 35.16 0.92
N ASN A 215 -8.58 36.10 1.84
CA ASN A 215 -7.53 36.58 2.75
C ASN A 215 -7.18 35.55 3.83
N LYS A 216 -8.12 34.63 4.15
CA LYS A 216 -8.03 33.68 5.28
C LYS A 216 -8.08 32.21 4.82
N LEU A 217 -7.43 31.91 3.69
CA LEU A 217 -7.32 30.57 3.10
C LEU A 217 -6.71 29.54 4.07
N ASN A 218 -7.40 28.42 4.27
CA ASN A 218 -7.03 27.40 5.25
C ASN A 218 -6.71 26.06 4.59
N LEU A 219 -5.45 25.60 4.73
CA LEU A 219 -4.98 24.32 4.18
C LEU A 219 -5.80 23.10 4.63
N LEU A 220 -6.38 23.11 5.84
CA LEU A 220 -7.23 22.01 6.32
C LEU A 220 -8.58 21.94 5.58
N ARG A 221 -9.01 23.04 4.96
CA ARG A 221 -10.23 23.15 4.13
C ARG A 221 -9.92 22.95 2.63
N LEU A 222 -8.77 23.43 2.13
CA LEU A 222 -8.33 23.23 0.74
C LEU A 222 -7.81 21.81 0.47
N ALA A 223 -6.98 21.26 1.36
CA ALA A 223 -6.39 19.92 1.25
C ALA A 223 -6.93 18.99 2.37
N PRO A 224 -8.23 18.66 2.42
CA PRO A 224 -8.80 17.81 3.45
C PRO A 224 -8.15 16.42 3.44
N GLY A 225 -7.67 15.98 4.60
CA GLY A 225 -6.93 14.72 4.77
C GLY A 225 -5.45 14.75 4.37
N GLY A 226 -4.94 15.88 3.84
CA GLY A 226 -3.59 15.98 3.28
C GLY A 226 -3.53 15.74 1.76
N HIS A 227 -4.66 15.39 1.13
CA HIS A 227 -4.78 15.23 -0.31
C HIS A 227 -5.09 16.57 -0.99
N VAL A 228 -4.35 16.91 -2.04
CA VAL A 228 -4.53 18.10 -2.89
C VAL A 228 -5.76 17.98 -3.81
N GLY A 229 -6.03 18.95 -4.70
CA GLY A 229 -7.09 18.85 -5.72
C GLY A 229 -8.52 18.81 -5.19
N ARG A 230 -8.90 19.72 -4.28
CA ARG A 230 -10.32 19.90 -3.95
C ARG A 230 -10.98 20.73 -5.06
N PHE A 231 -12.21 20.41 -5.45
CA PHE A 231 -12.98 21.27 -6.35
C PHE A 231 -13.30 22.60 -5.64
N CYS A 232 -12.95 23.71 -6.28
CA CYS A 232 -13.09 25.07 -5.78
C CYS A 232 -13.83 25.93 -6.80
N ILE A 233 -14.75 26.76 -6.31
CA ILE A 233 -15.51 27.78 -7.05
C ILE A 233 -15.08 29.13 -6.49
N TRP A 234 -14.79 30.09 -7.37
CA TRP A 234 -14.28 31.42 -7.04
C TRP A 234 -15.25 32.50 -7.48
N THR A 235 -15.38 33.58 -6.72
CA THR A 235 -15.97 34.83 -7.23
C THR A 235 -14.91 35.64 -8.00
N GLU A 236 -15.34 36.52 -8.90
CA GLU A 236 -14.45 37.28 -9.79
C GLU A 236 -13.46 38.15 -8.99
N SER A 237 -13.94 38.89 -7.99
CA SER A 237 -13.12 39.65 -7.05
C SER A 237 -12.12 38.77 -6.27
N ALA A 238 -12.57 37.62 -5.74
CA ALA A 238 -11.69 36.69 -5.02
C ALA A 238 -10.64 36.04 -5.91
N PHE A 239 -10.92 35.88 -7.21
CA PHE A 239 -9.97 35.35 -8.18
C PHE A 239 -8.91 36.39 -8.56
N ARG A 240 -9.32 37.64 -8.85
CA ARG A 240 -8.40 38.78 -9.09
C ARG A 240 -7.44 39.00 -7.92
N LYS A 241 -7.98 39.07 -6.69
CA LYS A 241 -7.25 39.33 -5.43
C LYS A 241 -6.20 38.28 -5.05
N LEU A 242 -6.14 37.14 -5.75
CA LEU A 242 -5.05 36.16 -5.59
C LEU A 242 -3.69 36.70 -6.04
N ASP A 243 -3.65 37.57 -7.05
CA ASP A 243 -2.37 38.09 -7.56
C ASP A 243 -1.76 39.09 -6.57
N ASP A 244 -2.55 39.99 -5.99
CA ASP A 244 -2.13 40.85 -4.86
C ASP A 244 -1.69 40.04 -3.63
N LEU A 245 -2.42 38.96 -3.33
CA LEU A 245 -2.13 38.11 -2.18
C LEU A 245 -0.84 37.31 -2.33
N TYR A 246 -0.49 36.81 -3.52
CA TYR A 246 0.62 35.85 -3.69
C TYR A 246 1.75 36.32 -4.61
N GLY A 247 1.52 37.39 -5.38
CA GLY A 247 2.43 37.90 -6.39
C GLY A 247 2.54 36.99 -7.62
N THR A 248 3.36 37.44 -8.56
CA THR A 248 3.94 36.62 -9.62
C THR A 248 5.43 36.40 -9.31
N TRP A 249 6.14 35.55 -10.05
CA TRP A 249 7.59 35.41 -9.86
C TRP A 249 8.37 36.70 -10.13
N ARG A 250 7.81 37.64 -10.92
CA ARG A 250 8.40 38.95 -11.23
C ARG A 250 8.03 40.04 -10.22
N LYS A 251 6.79 40.02 -9.69
CA LYS A 251 6.25 41.02 -8.75
C LYS A 251 5.88 40.34 -7.44
N ALA A 252 6.58 40.69 -6.35
CA ALA A 252 6.30 40.19 -5.01
C ALA A 252 4.85 40.51 -4.55
N ALA A 253 4.35 39.77 -3.55
CA ALA A 253 3.00 39.96 -3.03
C ALA A 253 2.87 41.30 -2.29
N THR A 254 1.82 42.07 -2.61
CA THR A 254 1.54 43.36 -1.93
C THR A 254 0.97 43.14 -0.53
N LEU A 255 0.06 42.17 -0.38
CA LEU A 255 -0.63 41.89 0.88
C LEU A 255 0.13 40.91 1.81
N LYS A 256 1.40 40.60 1.52
CA LYS A 256 2.24 39.70 2.33
C LYS A 256 3.70 40.15 2.33
N SER A 257 4.16 40.71 3.44
CA SER A 257 5.59 40.95 3.68
C SER A 257 6.44 39.69 3.42
N ASP A 258 7.60 39.95 2.82
CA ASP A 258 8.67 39.01 2.48
C ASP A 258 8.15 37.75 1.80
N TYR A 259 7.38 37.96 0.73
CA TYR A 259 6.77 36.86 -0.02
C TYR A 259 6.84 36.99 -1.55
N ASN A 260 7.48 35.99 -2.15
CA ASN A 260 7.39 35.66 -3.57
C ASN A 260 6.96 34.18 -3.71
N LEU A 261 6.42 33.81 -4.87
CA LEU A 261 6.03 32.44 -5.21
C LEU A 261 7.22 31.48 -5.16
N PRO A 262 6.99 30.20 -4.77
CA PRO A 262 8.06 29.21 -4.77
C PRO A 262 8.56 28.92 -6.19
N MET A 263 9.88 28.94 -6.36
CA MET A 263 10.54 28.64 -7.64
C MET A 263 10.38 27.18 -8.05
N HIS A 264 10.31 26.95 -9.37
CA HIS A 264 10.24 25.63 -9.97
C HIS A 264 11.61 24.93 -9.94
N LYS A 265 11.63 23.63 -9.63
CA LYS A 265 12.83 22.77 -9.76
C LYS A 265 13.04 22.24 -11.18
N MET A 266 12.00 22.22 -11.99
CA MET A 266 12.00 21.86 -13.40
C MET A 266 11.01 22.79 -14.10
N THR A 267 11.41 23.42 -15.20
CA THR A 267 10.56 24.32 -15.99
C THR A 267 9.52 23.52 -16.79
N ASN A 268 9.99 22.54 -17.56
CA ASN A 268 9.14 21.55 -18.22
C ASN A 268 9.06 20.26 -17.38
N THR A 269 7.84 19.80 -17.10
CA THR A 269 7.57 18.56 -16.34
C THR A 269 7.14 17.38 -17.23
N ASP A 270 6.93 17.59 -18.54
CA ASP A 270 6.67 16.50 -19.49
C ASP A 270 7.97 15.79 -19.87
N ILE A 271 8.39 14.88 -18.98
CA ILE A 271 9.49 13.94 -19.21
C ILE A 271 9.24 13.11 -20.48
N GLY A 272 7.99 12.85 -20.85
CA GLY A 272 7.63 12.13 -22.07
C GLY A 272 7.95 12.91 -23.34
N ARG A 273 7.78 14.23 -23.36
CA ARG A 273 8.25 15.10 -24.45
C ARG A 273 9.76 15.24 -24.44
N ILE A 274 10.36 15.49 -23.27
CA ILE A 274 11.83 15.64 -23.12
C ILE A 274 12.54 14.37 -23.63
N MET A 275 12.19 13.18 -23.16
CA MET A 275 12.83 11.93 -23.59
C MET A 275 12.65 11.61 -25.09
N ARG A 276 11.68 12.22 -25.78
CA ARG A 276 11.44 12.05 -27.22
C ARG A 276 11.97 13.20 -28.07
N SER A 277 12.67 14.18 -27.48
CA SER A 277 13.23 15.31 -28.21
C SER A 277 14.39 14.86 -29.11
N GLN A 278 14.60 15.55 -30.24
CA GLN A 278 15.55 15.11 -31.26
C GLN A 278 17.00 15.17 -30.77
N GLU A 279 17.31 16.15 -29.92
CA GLU A 279 18.63 16.39 -29.32
C GLU A 279 19.02 15.21 -28.41
N ILE A 280 18.07 14.71 -27.60
CA ILE A 280 18.28 13.52 -26.77
C ILE A 280 18.34 12.26 -27.64
N GLN A 281 17.42 12.08 -28.59
CA GLN A 281 17.40 10.88 -29.43
C GLN A 281 18.65 10.74 -30.32
N LYS A 282 19.22 11.85 -30.82
CA LYS A 282 20.48 11.88 -31.59
C LYS A 282 21.69 11.42 -30.74
N ALA A 283 21.67 11.67 -29.44
CA ALA A 283 22.74 11.28 -28.51
C ALA A 283 22.57 9.87 -27.89
N LEU A 284 21.44 9.20 -28.09
CA LEU A 284 21.14 7.91 -27.45
C LEU A 284 21.71 6.70 -28.20
N ARG A 285 22.38 5.81 -27.46
CA ARG A 285 22.81 4.50 -27.94
C ARG A 285 21.63 3.54 -28.12
N ALA A 286 21.70 2.66 -29.11
CA ALA A 286 20.64 1.71 -29.43
C ALA A 286 20.20 0.84 -28.21
N PRO A 287 18.89 0.69 -27.94
CA PRO A 287 18.40 0.08 -26.71
C PRO A 287 18.57 -1.45 -26.69
N LYS A 288 19.39 -1.95 -25.74
CA LYS A 288 19.68 -3.39 -25.55
C LYS A 288 18.49 -4.17 -24.95
N LYS A 289 17.44 -4.41 -25.75
CA LYS A 289 16.18 -5.10 -25.37
C LYS A 289 16.30 -6.62 -25.12
N LYS A 290 17.48 -7.22 -25.30
CA LYS A 290 17.72 -8.68 -25.19
C LYS A 290 17.82 -9.14 -23.74
N ILE A 291 16.70 -9.58 -23.15
CA ILE A 291 16.67 -10.15 -21.79
C ILE A 291 17.42 -11.49 -21.76
N GLN A 292 18.63 -11.49 -21.21
CA GLN A 292 19.37 -12.72 -20.92
C GLN A 292 18.76 -13.41 -19.69
N ARG A 293 18.16 -14.60 -19.88
CA ARG A 293 17.65 -15.44 -18.79
C ARG A 293 18.71 -16.46 -18.38
N ARG A 294 18.77 -16.81 -17.09
CA ARG A 294 19.64 -17.89 -16.58
C ARG A 294 19.35 -19.19 -17.35
N VAL A 295 20.32 -19.64 -18.12
CA VAL A 295 20.27 -20.95 -18.78
C VAL A 295 20.55 -22.02 -17.72
N LEU A 296 19.68 -23.03 -17.61
CA LEU A 296 19.94 -24.19 -16.76
C LEU A 296 21.10 -25.01 -17.35
N LYS A 297 22.20 -25.16 -16.62
CA LYS A 297 23.32 -26.05 -16.99
C LYS A 297 22.83 -27.50 -16.93
N LYS A 298 22.42 -28.02 -18.09
CA LYS A 298 22.06 -29.44 -18.28
C LYS A 298 23.34 -30.27 -18.32
N ASN A 299 23.35 -31.41 -17.64
CA ASN A 299 24.49 -32.34 -17.67
C ASN A 299 24.67 -32.90 -19.11
N PRO A 300 25.83 -32.72 -19.77
CA PRO A 300 26.07 -33.22 -21.12
C PRO A 300 25.99 -34.75 -21.23
N LEU A 301 26.54 -35.48 -20.25
CA LEU A 301 26.58 -36.95 -20.23
C LEU A 301 25.17 -37.57 -20.21
N LYS A 302 24.22 -36.89 -19.55
CA LYS A 302 22.79 -37.28 -19.52
C LYS A 302 21.94 -36.59 -20.60
N ASN A 303 22.51 -35.69 -21.42
CA ASN A 303 21.77 -34.96 -22.46
C ASN A 303 22.58 -34.81 -23.77
N LEU A 304 22.39 -35.77 -24.67
CA LEU A 304 23.12 -35.86 -25.95
C LEU A 304 23.12 -34.56 -26.78
N ARG A 305 22.02 -33.79 -26.81
CA ARG A 305 21.98 -32.51 -27.56
C ARG A 305 22.84 -31.42 -26.95
N ILE A 306 23.10 -31.48 -25.64
CA ILE A 306 24.02 -30.57 -24.94
C ILE A 306 25.45 -31.06 -25.11
N MET A 307 25.70 -32.37 -25.10
CA MET A 307 27.01 -32.93 -25.48
C MET A 307 27.39 -32.51 -26.90
N ILE A 308 26.54 -32.74 -27.90
CA ILE A 308 26.80 -32.37 -29.30
C ILE A 308 26.99 -30.85 -29.48
N LYS A 309 26.32 -30.02 -28.67
CA LYS A 309 26.51 -28.56 -28.70
C LYS A 309 27.87 -28.12 -28.14
N LEU A 310 28.48 -28.90 -27.26
CA LEU A 310 29.79 -28.59 -26.64
C LEU A 310 30.95 -29.30 -27.37
N ASN A 311 30.71 -30.51 -27.86
CA ASN A 311 31.63 -31.33 -28.63
C ASN A 311 30.84 -32.07 -29.74
N PRO A 312 30.90 -31.61 -31.00
CA PRO A 312 30.22 -32.27 -32.12
C PRO A 312 30.73 -33.68 -32.41
N TYR A 313 32.03 -33.95 -32.21
CA TYR A 313 32.65 -35.26 -32.49
C TYR A 313 32.08 -36.39 -31.63
N ALA A 314 31.54 -36.08 -30.45
CA ALA A 314 30.80 -37.05 -29.62
C ALA A 314 29.61 -37.71 -30.37
N LYS A 315 29.07 -37.09 -31.43
CA LYS A 315 28.07 -37.71 -32.32
C LYS A 315 28.68 -38.85 -33.16
N THR A 316 29.86 -38.62 -33.74
CA THR A 316 30.57 -39.59 -34.58
C THR A 316 31.13 -40.72 -33.73
N MET A 317 31.84 -40.39 -32.65
CA MET A 317 32.36 -41.37 -31.67
C MET A 317 31.24 -42.31 -31.19
N ARG A 318 30.08 -41.77 -30.78
CA ARG A 318 28.95 -42.59 -30.32
C ARG A 318 28.29 -43.42 -31.42
N ARG A 319 28.29 -42.97 -32.68
CA ARG A 319 27.85 -43.82 -33.80
C ARG A 319 28.81 -44.99 -33.99
N ASN A 320 30.11 -44.71 -34.04
CA ASN A 320 31.13 -45.71 -34.32
C ASN A 320 31.20 -46.77 -33.21
N THR A 321 31.03 -46.38 -31.94
CA THR A 321 30.95 -47.36 -30.84
C THR A 321 29.67 -48.20 -30.85
N ILE A 322 28.51 -47.65 -31.27
CA ILE A 322 27.28 -48.43 -31.46
C ILE A 322 27.43 -49.42 -32.62
N LEU A 323 27.99 -49.00 -33.76
CA LEU A 323 28.23 -49.89 -34.91
C LEU A 323 29.22 -51.00 -34.56
N ARG A 324 30.32 -50.68 -33.85
CA ARG A 324 31.27 -51.67 -33.34
C ARG A 324 30.60 -52.65 -32.37
N HIS A 325 29.82 -52.14 -31.40
CA HIS A 325 29.11 -53.00 -30.45
C HIS A 325 28.07 -53.90 -31.15
N ALA A 326 27.38 -53.42 -32.17
CA ALA A 326 26.45 -54.24 -32.95
C ALA A 326 27.18 -55.39 -33.65
N ARG A 327 28.30 -55.11 -34.34
CA ARG A 327 29.17 -56.11 -34.97
C ARG A 327 29.70 -57.14 -33.95
N ASN A 328 30.15 -56.69 -32.78
CA ASN A 328 30.64 -57.58 -31.73
C ASN A 328 29.52 -58.49 -31.18
N VAL A 329 28.27 -57.98 -31.04
CA VAL A 329 27.14 -58.80 -30.58
C VAL A 329 26.69 -59.80 -31.65
N SER A 330 26.66 -59.43 -32.94
CA SER A 330 26.39 -60.40 -34.01
C SER A 330 27.49 -61.47 -34.11
N GLY A 331 28.76 -61.09 -33.91
CA GLY A 331 29.89 -62.02 -33.82
C GLY A 331 29.81 -62.96 -32.61
N ALA A 332 29.38 -62.46 -31.45
CA ALA A 332 29.15 -63.29 -30.26
C ALA A 332 27.89 -64.16 -30.36
N ALA A 333 26.89 -63.74 -31.13
CA ALA A 333 25.70 -64.54 -31.41
C ALA A 333 26.01 -65.70 -32.38
N THR A 334 26.76 -65.42 -33.46
CA THR A 334 27.28 -66.48 -34.35
C THR A 334 28.26 -67.40 -33.62
N GLY A 335 29.13 -66.88 -32.75
CA GLY A 335 29.98 -67.69 -31.87
C GLY A 335 29.22 -68.53 -30.81
N ARG A 336 27.95 -68.21 -30.50
CA ARG A 336 27.07 -69.04 -29.66
C ARG A 336 26.15 -69.97 -30.45
N ALA A 337 25.94 -69.70 -31.74
CA ALA A 337 25.33 -70.62 -32.69
C ALA A 337 26.35 -71.59 -33.32
N GLY A 338 27.65 -71.40 -33.04
CA GLY A 338 28.77 -72.17 -33.58
C GLY A 338 28.97 -73.55 -32.97
N ALA A 339 27.91 -74.34 -32.85
CA ALA A 339 28.00 -75.79 -32.72
C ALA A 339 27.58 -76.39 -34.08
N HIS A 340 28.57 -76.89 -34.83
CA HIS A 340 28.52 -77.32 -36.24
C HIS A 340 28.33 -76.19 -37.28
N PRO A 341 29.27 -76.03 -38.22
CA PRO A 341 29.01 -75.31 -39.47
C PRO A 341 28.39 -76.24 -40.52
N SER A 342 27.44 -75.73 -41.29
CA SER A 342 27.10 -76.28 -42.61
C SER A 342 27.27 -75.18 -43.66
N HIS A 343 27.83 -75.56 -44.81
CA HIS A 343 28.31 -74.63 -45.82
C HIS A 343 27.18 -74.31 -46.80
N LEU A 344 26.82 -73.03 -46.98
CA LEU A 344 26.09 -72.58 -48.17
C LEU A 344 26.29 -71.07 -48.42
N VAL A 345 26.73 -70.80 -49.65
CA VAL A 345 26.89 -69.51 -50.32
C VAL A 345 26.07 -69.70 -51.61
N LEU A 346 25.17 -68.83 -52.07
CA LEU A 346 25.26 -67.37 -52.26
C LEU A 346 23.83 -66.77 -52.44
N ILE A 347 23.77 -65.49 -52.81
CA ILE A 347 22.70 -64.75 -53.53
C ILE A 347 21.66 -64.04 -52.65
N ASP A 348 21.42 -62.76 -53.00
CA ASP A 348 20.37 -61.89 -52.50
C ASP A 348 18.96 -62.45 -52.76
N HIS A 349 17.98 -62.04 -51.96
CA HIS A 349 16.77 -61.49 -52.57
C HIS A 349 16.07 -60.48 -51.66
N LEU A 350 15.49 -59.45 -52.28
CA LEU A 350 14.65 -58.48 -51.60
C LEU A 350 13.27 -59.06 -51.28
N SER A 351 12.72 -58.58 -50.15
CA SER A 351 11.29 -58.29 -49.92
C SER A 351 10.34 -59.39 -49.38
N VAL A 352 9.50 -58.94 -48.41
CA VAL A 352 8.06 -59.27 -48.25
C VAL A 352 7.73 -60.70 -47.70
N CYS A 353 6.83 -60.91 -46.71
CA CYS A 353 5.89 -60.01 -46.02
C CYS A 353 5.59 -60.41 -44.55
N SER A 354 4.85 -59.52 -43.84
CA SER A 354 3.87 -59.76 -42.75
C SER A 354 4.04 -60.95 -41.76
N SER A 355 3.93 -60.71 -40.45
CA SER A 355 2.58 -60.63 -39.86
C SER A 355 2.36 -59.54 -38.78
N THR A 356 1.28 -58.78 -39.02
CA THR A 356 0.39 -58.09 -38.08
C THR A 356 0.79 -57.85 -36.61
N ASN A 357 0.94 -56.56 -36.26
CA ASN A 357 0.09 -55.98 -35.22
C ASN A 357 -0.42 -54.58 -35.65
N SER A 358 -1.42 -54.05 -34.95
CA SER A 358 -2.49 -53.26 -35.56
C SER A 358 -2.23 -51.74 -35.70
N ARG A 359 -2.98 -51.17 -36.66
CA ARG A 359 -2.94 -49.78 -37.14
C ARG A 359 -2.98 -48.72 -36.02
N ARG A 360 -2.04 -47.75 -36.04
CA ARG A 360 -2.36 -46.30 -35.89
C ARG A 360 -1.25 -45.35 -36.35
N ARG A 361 -1.22 -45.06 -37.66
CA ARG A 361 -0.38 -43.99 -38.26
C ARG A 361 -0.69 -42.62 -37.60
N ARG A 362 0.33 -41.91 -37.11
CA ARG A 362 0.27 -40.46 -36.85
C ARG A 362 1.32 -39.75 -37.70
N LYS A 363 0.88 -39.09 -38.79
CA LYS A 363 1.75 -38.24 -39.64
C LYS A 363 2.44 -37.16 -38.78
N PRO A 364 3.72 -36.81 -39.03
CA PRO A 364 4.29 -35.59 -38.48
C PRO A 364 3.52 -34.39 -39.06
N ARG A 365 2.71 -33.73 -38.24
CA ARG A 365 2.07 -32.46 -38.66
C ARG A 365 3.17 -31.42 -38.85
N HIS A 366 3.30 -30.90 -40.07
CA HIS A 366 3.89 -29.58 -40.28
C HIS A 366 3.22 -28.60 -39.30
N ARG A 367 3.98 -28.07 -38.33
CA ARG A 367 3.58 -26.85 -37.64
C ARG A 367 3.93 -25.68 -38.54
N THR A 368 3.07 -25.48 -39.54
CA THR A 368 3.03 -24.23 -40.30
C THR A 368 2.95 -23.06 -39.32
N ARG A 369 3.70 -22.01 -39.67
CA ARG A 369 3.77 -20.74 -38.97
C ARG A 369 2.35 -20.16 -38.83
N TRP A 370 1.83 -20.09 -37.61
CA TRP A 370 0.60 -19.34 -37.31
C TRP A 370 0.85 -17.85 -37.55
N GLN A 371 0.63 -17.40 -38.78
CA GLN A 371 0.40 -15.99 -39.07
C GLN A 371 -0.98 -15.63 -38.52
N ALA A 372 -1.05 -14.60 -37.67
CA ALA A 372 -2.33 -14.01 -37.29
C ALA A 372 -2.81 -13.13 -38.45
N LYS A 373 -3.77 -13.62 -39.25
CA LYS A 373 -4.57 -12.78 -40.16
C LYS A 373 -5.86 -12.31 -39.44
N PRO A 374 -6.45 -11.17 -39.84
CA PRO A 374 -7.34 -10.40 -38.97
C PRO A 374 -8.73 -11.01 -38.77
N ARG A 375 -9.41 -10.61 -37.69
CA ARG A 375 -10.82 -10.93 -37.43
C ARG A 375 -11.74 -10.16 -38.38
N THR A 376 -12.14 -10.78 -39.48
CA THR A 376 -13.29 -10.33 -40.28
C THR A 376 -14.59 -10.45 -39.47
N LYS A 377 -15.33 -9.34 -39.34
CA LYS A 377 -16.69 -9.38 -38.78
C LYS A 377 -17.61 -10.11 -39.79
N ARG A 378 -18.12 -11.29 -39.46
CA ARG A 378 -19.27 -11.86 -40.20
C ARG A 378 -20.55 -11.28 -39.62
N GLN A 379 -21.33 -10.59 -40.45
CA GLN A 379 -22.62 -10.03 -40.09
C GLN A 379 -23.63 -11.17 -39.86
N ALA A 380 -24.55 -11.00 -38.91
CA ALA A 380 -25.74 -11.84 -38.82
C ALA A 380 -26.79 -11.32 -39.81
N ARG A 381 -27.33 -12.19 -40.67
CA ARG A 381 -28.54 -11.86 -41.47
C ARG A 381 -29.78 -11.92 -40.57
N PRO A 382 -30.80 -11.08 -40.81
CA PRO A 382 -31.96 -10.98 -39.94
C PRO A 382 -32.86 -12.22 -40.03
N ARG A 383 -33.54 -12.56 -38.93
CA ARG A 383 -34.79 -13.35 -38.98
C ARG A 383 -35.98 -12.39 -39.01
N THR A 384 -37.06 -12.83 -39.67
CA THR A 384 -38.18 -12.00 -40.11
C THR A 384 -39.14 -11.59 -38.99
N ARG A 385 -39.93 -10.54 -39.26
CA ARG A 385 -41.04 -10.08 -38.39
C ARG A 385 -42.10 -11.18 -38.24
N ARG A 386 -42.62 -11.35 -37.01
CA ARG A 386 -44.06 -11.47 -36.76
C ARG A 386 -44.45 -10.43 -35.71
N GLN A 387 -45.63 -9.84 -35.84
CA GLN A 387 -46.14 -8.78 -34.97
C GLN A 387 -47.21 -9.35 -34.03
N ALA A 388 -47.19 -8.97 -32.74
CA ALA A 388 -48.36 -8.96 -31.85
C ALA A 388 -48.09 -8.04 -30.64
N ARG A 389 -49.15 -7.39 -30.18
CA ARG A 389 -49.27 -6.20 -29.31
C ARG A 389 -48.77 -6.35 -27.84
N PRO A 390 -48.76 -5.27 -27.02
CA PRO A 390 -48.04 -5.25 -25.73
C PRO A 390 -48.91 -5.50 -24.49
N GLY A 391 -48.28 -5.92 -23.38
CA GLY A 391 -48.92 -5.94 -22.05
C GLY A 391 -48.01 -6.40 -20.90
N LEU A 392 -48.16 -5.74 -19.75
CA LEU A 392 -47.77 -6.15 -18.37
C LEU A 392 -46.29 -6.40 -18.01
N HIS A 393 -45.88 -5.84 -16.86
CA HIS A 393 -44.55 -6.01 -16.24
C HIS A 393 -44.50 -7.20 -15.25
N PRO A 394 -43.51 -8.10 -15.35
CA PRO A 394 -43.09 -8.97 -14.25
C PRO A 394 -42.05 -8.32 -13.32
N ARG A 395 -41.96 -8.81 -12.08
CA ARG A 395 -41.08 -8.28 -11.01
C ARG A 395 -39.59 -8.62 -11.24
N GLN A 396 -38.69 -7.72 -10.85
CA GLN A 396 -37.23 -7.91 -11.00
C GLN A 396 -36.67 -9.02 -10.10
N SER A 397 -35.91 -9.95 -10.70
CA SER A 397 -35.18 -11.00 -9.98
C SER A 397 -33.87 -10.48 -9.34
N PRO A 398 -33.33 -11.12 -8.28
CA PRO A 398 -32.09 -10.67 -7.63
C PRO A 398 -30.85 -10.82 -8.52
N LEU A 399 -29.96 -9.81 -8.52
CA LEU A 399 -28.71 -9.82 -9.29
C LEU A 399 -27.72 -10.91 -8.83
N PRO A 400 -26.99 -11.57 -9.76
CA PRO A 400 -26.03 -12.61 -9.42
C PRO A 400 -24.81 -12.07 -8.65
N ARG A 401 -24.32 -12.87 -7.69
CA ARG A 401 -23.16 -12.53 -6.85
C ARG A 401 -21.88 -12.52 -7.69
N ARG A 402 -21.11 -11.41 -7.62
CA ARG A 402 -19.78 -11.30 -8.28
C ARG A 402 -18.80 -12.38 -7.77
N PRO A 403 -17.94 -12.94 -8.63
CA PRO A 403 -16.89 -13.88 -8.20
C PRO A 403 -15.87 -13.19 -7.29
N LYS A 404 -15.36 -13.93 -6.30
CA LYS A 404 -14.34 -13.46 -5.36
C LYS A 404 -13.00 -13.30 -6.09
N GLN A 405 -12.38 -12.12 -6.02
CA GLN A 405 -10.99 -11.94 -6.45
C GLN A 405 -10.04 -12.71 -5.50
N PRO A 406 -8.96 -13.34 -6.02
CA PRO A 406 -7.97 -13.99 -5.18
C PRO A 406 -7.21 -12.95 -4.33
N ARG A 407 -7.00 -13.27 -3.05
CA ARG A 407 -6.24 -12.41 -2.13
C ARG A 407 -4.75 -12.41 -2.52
N GLN A 408 -4.15 -11.23 -2.71
CA GLN A 408 -2.69 -11.13 -2.78
C GLN A 408 -2.06 -11.48 -1.42
N PRO A 409 -0.92 -12.20 -1.38
CA PRO A 409 -0.23 -12.49 -0.14
C PRO A 409 0.41 -11.22 0.44
N SER A 410 0.23 -11.01 1.74
CA SER A 410 0.87 -9.89 2.46
C SER A 410 2.39 -10.05 2.55
N PRO A 411 3.19 -8.98 2.42
CA PRO A 411 4.65 -9.07 2.44
C PRO A 411 5.16 -9.55 3.81
N ARG A 412 6.01 -10.60 3.81
CA ARG A 412 6.66 -11.12 5.00
C ARG A 412 7.52 -10.01 5.65
N ARG A 413 7.40 -9.85 6.98
CA ARG A 413 8.28 -8.95 7.76
C ARG A 413 9.73 -9.42 7.62
N ARG A 414 10.64 -8.54 7.21
CA ARG A 414 12.09 -8.76 7.40
C ARG A 414 12.43 -8.64 8.89
N PRO A 415 13.40 -9.41 9.42
CA PRO A 415 13.88 -9.25 10.78
C PRO A 415 14.54 -7.88 10.99
N ARG A 416 14.56 -7.39 12.23
CA ARG A 416 15.22 -6.14 12.60
C ARG A 416 16.72 -6.38 12.78
N LEU A 417 17.55 -5.63 12.05
CA LEU A 417 18.96 -5.47 12.41
C LEU A 417 19.05 -4.75 13.76
N ARG A 418 19.91 -5.23 14.66
CA ARG A 418 20.35 -4.45 15.83
C ARG A 418 21.24 -3.29 15.34
N HIS A 419 21.17 -2.15 16.01
CA HIS A 419 22.18 -1.10 15.87
C HIS A 419 23.02 -1.08 17.15
N ASN A 420 24.33 -1.31 17.02
CA ASN A 420 25.26 -1.02 18.10
C ASN A 420 25.35 0.50 18.30
N ARG A 421 25.45 0.92 19.56
CA ARG A 421 25.71 2.32 19.92
C ARG A 421 27.21 2.58 19.90
N GLY A 422 27.75 3.00 18.77
CA GLY A 422 29.08 3.63 18.75
C GLY A 422 29.04 4.92 19.57
N ARG A 423 30.05 5.15 20.42
CA ARG A 423 30.24 6.45 21.08
C ARG A 423 30.69 7.46 20.02
N ALA A 424 30.04 8.63 19.97
CA ALA A 424 30.49 9.72 19.12
C ALA A 424 31.53 10.56 19.88
N ALA A 425 32.76 10.61 19.36
CA ALA A 425 33.74 11.61 19.80
C ALA A 425 33.27 13.01 19.41
N ARG A 426 33.60 14.02 20.21
CA ARG A 426 33.47 15.43 19.86
C ARG A 426 34.87 16.02 19.70
N GLY A 427 35.25 16.35 18.47
CA GLY A 427 36.28 17.36 18.25
C GLY A 427 35.69 18.73 18.59
N GLY A 428 36.43 19.54 19.35
CA GLY A 428 36.07 20.91 19.71
C GLY A 428 37.36 21.71 19.91
N LEU A 429 37.45 22.88 19.29
CA LEU A 429 38.69 23.65 19.20
C LEU A 429 39.00 24.39 20.51
N CYS A 430 40.29 24.45 20.84
CA CYS A 430 40.91 25.44 21.74
C CYS A 430 40.90 26.84 21.07
N PRO A 431 41.05 27.98 21.79
CA PRO A 431 42.31 28.29 22.50
C PRO A 431 42.26 29.20 23.77
N ARG A 432 43.44 29.40 24.39
CA ARG A 432 43.78 30.31 25.53
C ARG A 432 43.14 29.88 26.88
N SER A 433 43.82 29.84 28.03
CA SER A 433 45.01 30.59 28.49
C SER A 433 45.90 29.83 29.51
N VAL A 434 47.13 30.35 29.67
CA VAL A 434 48.34 29.98 30.44
C VAL A 434 48.18 30.28 31.96
N PRO A 435 48.97 29.76 32.95
CA PRO A 435 49.82 28.55 33.12
C PRO A 435 49.56 27.73 34.45
N ASN A 436 50.38 26.68 34.70
CA ASN A 436 51.36 26.57 35.84
C ASN A 436 51.42 25.20 36.58
N LYS A 437 52.61 24.87 37.12
CA LYS A 437 53.02 23.73 37.99
C LYS A 437 53.04 22.35 37.29
N ARG A 438 54.21 21.70 37.12
CA ARG A 438 55.02 20.89 38.10
C ARG A 438 54.25 19.62 38.55
N CYS A 439 54.74 18.37 38.48
CA CYS A 439 56.12 17.82 38.47
C CYS A 439 56.20 16.38 37.89
N TRP A 440 57.41 15.95 37.42
CA TRP A 440 58.08 14.62 37.57
C TRP A 440 57.38 13.35 36.99
N MET A 441 58.06 12.45 36.26
CA MET A 441 58.94 11.33 36.72
C MET A 441 58.25 10.38 37.73
N THR A 442 58.35 9.03 37.65
CA THR A 442 59.35 8.18 36.96
C THR A 442 58.77 6.83 36.44
N GLU A 443 59.67 5.91 36.06
CA GLU A 443 59.45 4.60 35.41
C GLU A 443 58.82 3.50 36.31
N GLY A 444 58.54 2.32 35.71
CA GLY A 444 58.18 1.11 36.47
C GLY A 444 57.84 -0.12 35.61
N ARG A 445 58.83 -0.97 35.29
CA ARG A 445 58.61 -2.31 34.72
C ARG A 445 58.52 -3.36 35.85
N VAL A 446 57.52 -4.24 35.81
CA VAL A 446 57.61 -5.61 36.35
C VAL A 446 56.85 -6.56 35.42
N GLY A 447 57.32 -7.80 35.26
CA GLY A 447 56.67 -8.84 34.46
C GLY A 447 56.51 -10.15 35.24
N CYS A 448 56.39 -11.28 34.53
CA CYS A 448 56.25 -12.66 35.06
C CYS A 448 54.90 -12.94 35.80
N ALA A 449 54.36 -14.17 35.82
CA ALA A 449 54.72 -15.41 35.14
C ALA A 449 53.47 -16.25 34.79
N CYS A 450 53.65 -17.28 33.96
CA CYS A 450 52.61 -18.29 33.70
C CYS A 450 52.54 -19.33 34.82
N VAL A 451 51.32 -19.84 35.13
CA VAL A 451 51.14 -21.19 35.67
C VAL A 451 49.99 -21.89 34.93
N SER A 452 50.25 -23.10 34.45
CA SER A 452 49.27 -23.97 33.81
C SER A 452 48.88 -25.14 34.72
N ARG A 453 47.64 -25.64 34.65
CA ARG A 453 47.32 -27.02 35.04
C ARG A 453 46.19 -27.63 34.21
N ARG A 454 46.31 -28.93 33.91
CA ARG A 454 45.36 -29.76 33.16
C ARG A 454 44.67 -30.77 34.09
N SER A 455 43.35 -30.92 33.96
CA SER A 455 42.59 -32.17 34.21
C SER A 455 41.09 -31.92 33.96
N GLY A 456 40.27 -32.86 33.49
CA GLY A 456 40.56 -34.21 32.97
C GLY A 456 39.45 -35.22 33.32
N ARG A 457 38.89 -35.93 32.32
CA ARG A 457 37.85 -36.99 32.41
C ARG A 457 36.43 -36.53 32.85
N ALA A 458 35.35 -37.29 32.65
CA ALA A 458 34.94 -38.19 31.55
C ALA A 458 33.47 -38.66 31.72
N GLY A 459 32.81 -39.09 30.63
CA GLY A 459 31.70 -40.06 30.67
C GLY A 459 30.26 -39.52 30.66
N GLY A 460 29.31 -40.37 30.20
CA GLY A 460 27.85 -40.14 30.29
C GLY A 460 27.07 -40.17 28.96
N ARG A 461 26.44 -41.30 28.62
CA ARG A 461 25.29 -41.37 27.68
C ARG A 461 24.01 -40.99 28.46
N VAL A 462 22.84 -40.66 27.91
CA VAL A 462 21.94 -41.41 26.99
C VAL A 462 20.92 -40.42 26.39
N GLY A 463 20.39 -40.71 25.19
CA GLY A 463 19.25 -39.96 24.60
C GLY A 463 17.97 -40.81 24.48
N ARG A 464 16.80 -40.15 24.42
CA ARG A 464 15.51 -40.75 24.02
C ARG A 464 14.67 -39.80 23.16
N PHE A 465 13.90 -40.36 22.23
CA PHE A 465 12.91 -39.68 21.39
C PHE A 465 11.51 -39.65 22.07
N PRO A 466 10.57 -38.79 21.62
CA PRO A 466 9.23 -38.70 22.19
C PRO A 466 8.25 -39.76 21.65
N PRO A 467 7.27 -40.21 22.44
CA PRO A 467 6.21 -41.11 21.99
C PRO A 467 5.11 -40.39 21.19
N GLY A 468 4.44 -41.14 20.31
CA GLY A 468 3.28 -40.68 19.53
C GLY A 468 1.93 -41.11 20.11
N ARG A 469 0.86 -40.87 19.35
CA ARG A 469 -0.49 -41.37 19.64
C ARG A 469 -0.61 -42.88 19.39
N PRO A 470 -1.52 -43.54 20.10
CA PRO A 470 -2.41 -44.55 19.51
C PRO A 470 -3.88 -44.11 19.55
N GLY A 471 -4.78 -44.97 19.11
CA GLY A 471 -6.24 -44.85 19.25
C GLY A 471 -6.98 -45.97 18.52
N LEU A 472 -8.32 -45.89 18.52
CA LEU A 472 -9.32 -46.78 17.89
C LEU A 472 -9.62 -48.13 18.57
N LEU A 473 -10.91 -48.51 18.45
CA LEU A 473 -11.57 -49.80 18.79
C LEU A 473 -11.73 -50.09 20.31
N ARG A 474 -12.80 -50.73 20.82
CA ARG A 474 -14.26 -50.96 20.49
C ARG A 474 -14.80 -51.96 21.56
N PRO A 475 -16.08 -52.39 21.61
CA PRO A 475 -17.31 -51.88 20.98
C PRO A 475 -18.56 -51.76 21.90
N GLU A 476 -19.61 -51.13 21.32
CA GLU A 476 -21.07 -51.35 21.58
C GLU A 476 -21.54 -51.13 23.06
N VAL A 477 -22.80 -51.26 23.50
CA VAL A 477 -24.15 -51.61 22.97
C VAL A 477 -25.12 -50.42 23.31
N ALA A 478 -26.41 -50.29 22.94
CA ALA A 478 -27.41 -51.07 22.20
C ALA A 478 -28.36 -50.13 21.39
N ALA A 479 -29.09 -50.58 20.36
CA ALA A 479 -30.54 -50.93 20.34
C ALA A 479 -31.48 -50.09 21.25
N ARG A 480 -32.66 -49.59 20.82
CA ARG A 480 -33.51 -49.92 19.64
C ARG A 480 -34.16 -48.68 18.94
N TRP A 481 -34.24 -48.77 17.61
CA TRP A 481 -35.36 -48.45 16.71
C TRP A 481 -36.67 -47.81 17.27
N ARG A 482 -37.15 -46.70 16.65
CA ARG A 482 -38.22 -46.66 15.61
C ARG A 482 -38.52 -45.23 15.09
N LEU A 483 -39.21 -45.17 13.94
CA LEU A 483 -39.76 -44.03 13.17
C LEU A 483 -41.11 -44.52 12.54
N PRO A 484 -41.96 -43.71 11.86
CA PRO A 484 -42.14 -42.24 11.82
C PRO A 484 -43.63 -41.81 12.01
N ARG A 485 -43.99 -40.55 11.66
CA ARG A 485 -45.36 -40.01 11.39
C ARG A 485 -46.29 -39.84 12.63
N ALA A 486 -47.31 -38.97 12.66
CA ALA A 486 -47.64 -37.78 11.82
C ALA A 486 -48.77 -36.89 12.43
N VAL A 487 -48.78 -35.61 12.03
CA VAL A 487 -49.99 -34.76 11.74
C VAL A 487 -50.85 -34.17 12.88
N LEU A 488 -51.46 -33.01 12.55
CA LEU A 488 -52.56 -32.23 13.16
C LEU A 488 -52.34 -31.35 14.43
N ALA A 489 -52.40 -30.05 14.14
CA ALA A 489 -53.01 -28.91 14.85
C ALA A 489 -53.49 -29.01 16.32
N ALA A 490 -52.99 -28.04 17.11
CA ALA A 490 -53.82 -27.00 17.74
C ALA A 490 -53.09 -25.65 17.58
#